data_AF-X1TR13-F1
#
_entry.id   AF-X1TR13-F1
#
_cell.length_a   1.000
_cell.length_b   1.000
_cell.length_c   1.000
_cell.angle_alpha   90.00
_cell.angle_beta   90.00
_cell.angle_gamma   90.00
#
_symmetry.space_group_name_H-M   'P 1'
#
loop_
_entity.id
_entity.type
_entity.pdbx_description
1 polymer ?
#
loop_
_entity_poly.entity_id
_entity_poly.type
_entity_poly.pdbx_seq_one_letter_code
_entity_poly.pdbx_strand_id
1 'polypeptide(L)'
;LQVLLKVEIPLAARVMLAGVRTSVVINVGTAMVGAVIGAGGLGSPIVAGLIQDNMAFIIEGALPGAMLALLLDQSLAGLETLFPDRQAAD
;
A
#
# COMPACT_ATOMS: atom_id res chain seq x y z
N LEU A 1 -9.58 -31.36 -0.66
CA LEU A 1 -9.23 -30.36 0.37
C LEU A 1 -7.76 -30.38 0.80
N GLN A 2 -7.17 -31.56 1.01
CA GLN A 2 -5.80 -31.68 1.55
C GLN A 2 -4.72 -31.07 0.65
N VAL A 3 -4.83 -31.25 -0.67
CA VAL A 3 -3.92 -30.66 -1.68
C VAL A 3 -4.07 -29.13 -1.71
N LEU A 4 -5.30 -28.63 -1.70
CA LEU A 4 -5.61 -27.20 -1.79
C LEU A 4 -4.97 -26.42 -0.63
N LEU A 5 -5.13 -26.91 0.62
CA LEU A 5 -4.60 -26.23 1.81
C LEU A 5 -3.09 -26.39 2.01
N LYS A 6 -2.49 -27.50 1.56
CA LYS A 6 -1.07 -27.81 1.84
C LYS A 6 -0.13 -27.53 0.67
N VAL A 7 -0.64 -27.43 -0.55
CA VAL A 7 0.17 -27.30 -1.77
C VAL A 7 -0.21 -26.04 -2.54
N GLU A 8 -1.49 -25.87 -2.90
CA GLU A 8 -1.92 -24.73 -3.73
C GLU A 8 -1.94 -23.40 -2.98
N ILE A 9 -2.47 -23.36 -1.75
CA ILE A 9 -2.50 -22.15 -0.92
C ILE A 9 -1.10 -21.58 -0.65
N PRO A 10 -0.12 -22.33 -0.14
CA PRO A 10 1.22 -21.77 0.10
C PRO A 10 1.92 -21.33 -1.20
N LEU A 11 1.64 -21.98 -2.33
CA LEU A 11 2.18 -21.57 -3.63
C LEU A 11 1.52 -20.28 -4.15
N ALA A 12 0.19 -20.16 -4.02
CA ALA A 12 -0.58 -18.99 -4.43
C ALA A 12 -0.43 -17.80 -3.47
N ALA A 13 -0.11 -18.05 -2.19
CA ALA A 13 0.01 -17.03 -1.15
C ALA A 13 1.00 -15.93 -1.52
N ARG A 14 2.12 -16.27 -2.20
CA ARG A 14 3.10 -15.28 -2.68
C ARG A 14 2.48 -14.31 -3.68
N VAL A 15 1.79 -14.83 -4.69
CA VAL A 15 1.13 -14.02 -5.71
C VAL A 15 0.01 -13.18 -5.11
N MET A 16 -0.76 -13.75 -4.18
CA MET A 16 -1.79 -13.03 -3.43
C MET A 16 -1.17 -11.89 -2.62
N LEU A 17 -0.06 -12.11 -1.92
CA LEU A 17 0.60 -11.08 -1.11
C LEU A 17 1.15 -9.94 -1.98
N ALA A 18 1.74 -10.25 -3.13
CA ALA A 18 2.16 -9.24 -4.11
C ALA A 18 0.97 -8.39 -4.60
N GLY A 19 -0.19 -9.02 -4.82
CA GLY A 19 -1.45 -8.33 -5.13
C GLY A 19 -1.88 -7.41 -3.99
N VAL A 20 -1.90 -7.91 -2.75
CA VAL A 20 -2.29 -7.13 -1.56
C VAL A 20 -1.39 -5.92 -1.37
N ARG A 21 -0.07 -6.07 -1.52
CA ARG A 21 0.90 -4.95 -1.46
C ARG A 21 0.53 -3.82 -2.42
N THR A 22 0.30 -4.18 -3.68
CA THR A 22 -0.12 -3.22 -4.71
C THR A 22 -1.46 -2.57 -4.36
N SER A 23 -2.44 -3.35 -3.91
CA SER A 23 -3.75 -2.82 -3.51
C SER A 23 -3.66 -1.86 -2.33
N VAL A 24 -2.80 -2.12 -1.34
CA VAL A 24 -2.60 -1.23 -0.19
C VAL A 24 -2.07 0.13 -0.64
N VAL A 25 -1.05 0.17 -1.50
CA VAL A 25 -0.49 1.43 -2.02
C VAL A 25 -1.54 2.23 -2.81
N ILE A 26 -2.31 1.56 -3.67
CA ILE A 26 -3.39 2.19 -4.44
C ILE A 26 -4.48 2.73 -3.51
N ASN A 27 -4.88 1.96 -2.49
CA ASN A 27 -5.93 2.36 -1.55
C ASN A 27 -5.50 3.55 -0.70
N VAL A 28 -4.23 3.64 -0.29
CA VAL A 28 -3.70 4.82 0.41
C VAL A 28 -3.81 6.07 -0.47
N GLY A 29 -3.40 5.99 -1.73
CA GLY A 29 -3.56 7.08 -2.69
C GLY A 29 -5.03 7.45 -2.89
N THR A 30 -5.90 6.46 -3.06
CA THR A 30 -7.35 6.65 -3.25
C THR A 30 -8.00 7.28 -2.02
N ALA A 31 -7.57 6.90 -0.81
CA ALA A 31 -8.05 7.51 0.43
C ALA A 31 -7.68 8.99 0.53
N MET A 32 -6.52 9.41 0.02
CA MET A 32 -6.14 10.82 -0.04
C MET A 32 -7.03 11.64 -0.98
N VAL A 33 -7.52 11.05 -2.08
CA VAL A 33 -8.50 11.69 -2.96
C VAL A 33 -9.80 12.00 -2.22
N GLY A 34 -10.15 11.23 -1.18
CA GLY A 34 -11.30 11.48 -0.32
C GLY A 34 -11.32 12.86 0.35
N ALA A 35 -10.16 13.52 0.49
CA ALA A 35 -10.10 14.89 0.99
C ALA A 35 -10.87 15.90 0.12
N VAL A 36 -11.03 15.62 -1.19
CA VAL A 36 -11.79 16.47 -2.12
C VAL A 36 -13.27 16.56 -1.74
N ILE A 37 -13.84 15.51 -1.17
CA ILE A 37 -15.25 15.47 -0.72
C ILE A 37 -15.41 15.86 0.76
N GLY A 38 -14.38 16.41 1.39
CA GLY A 38 -14.42 16.85 2.79
C GLY A 38 -14.19 15.75 3.82
N ALA A 39 -13.72 14.55 3.42
CA ALA A 39 -13.38 13.48 4.38
C ALA A 39 -12.16 13.81 5.26
N GLY A 40 -11.39 14.84 4.91
CA GLY A 40 -10.20 15.28 5.62
C GLY A 40 -8.98 14.35 5.41
N GLY A 41 -8.11 14.27 6.42
CA GLY A 41 -6.92 13.42 6.42
C GLY A 41 -5.71 14.01 5.68
N LEU A 42 -4.75 13.14 5.33
CA LEU A 42 -3.46 13.53 4.71
C LEU A 42 -3.61 14.15 3.32
N GLY A 43 -4.75 13.94 2.65
CA GLY A 43 -5.06 14.61 1.38
C GLY A 43 -5.52 16.06 1.53
N SER A 44 -5.86 16.52 2.75
CA SER A 44 -6.40 17.86 2.95
C SER A 44 -5.40 18.98 2.61
N PRO A 45 -4.11 18.92 3.00
CA PRO A 45 -3.11 19.90 2.56
C PRO A 45 -2.88 19.88 1.06
N ILE A 46 -3.01 18.71 0.41
CA ILE A 46 -2.88 18.57 -1.05
C ILE A 46 -3.97 19.38 -1.75
N VAL A 47 -5.23 19.21 -1.32
CA VAL A 47 -6.37 19.94 -1.90
C VAL A 47 -6.25 21.44 -1.61
N ALA A 48 -5.88 21.82 -0.39
CA ALA A 48 -5.67 23.23 -0.04
C ALA A 48 -4.55 23.87 -0.87
N GLY A 49 -3.44 23.18 -1.06
CA GLY A 49 -2.33 23.64 -1.91
C GLY A 49 -2.73 23.77 -3.38
N LEU A 50 -3.57 22.86 -3.89
CA LEU A 50 -4.12 22.97 -5.25
C LEU A 50 -5.01 24.22 -5.42
N ILE A 51 -5.85 24.52 -4.41
CA ILE A 51 -6.74 25.69 -4.43
C ILE A 51 -5.94 27.00 -4.33
N GLN A 52 -4.90 27.00 -3.50
CA GLN A 52 -4.05 28.17 -3.24
C GLN A 52 -2.93 28.35 -4.29
N ASP A 53 -2.80 27.42 -5.25
CA ASP A 53 -1.65 27.31 -6.17
C ASP A 53 -0.30 27.33 -5.43
N ASN A 54 -0.24 26.65 -4.29
CA ASN A 54 0.92 26.63 -3.41
C ASN A 54 1.52 25.22 -3.33
N MET A 55 2.64 25.03 -4.03
CA MET A 55 3.39 23.77 -4.07
C MET A 55 3.85 23.31 -2.68
N ALA A 56 4.16 24.23 -1.76
CA ALA A 56 4.62 23.86 -0.42
C ALA A 56 3.54 23.07 0.34
N PHE A 57 2.27 23.47 0.23
CA PHE A 57 1.14 22.76 0.85
C PHE A 57 0.85 21.41 0.17
N ILE A 58 1.03 21.34 -1.15
CA ILE A 58 0.90 20.06 -1.89
C ILE A 58 1.92 19.06 -1.35
N ILE A 59 3.18 19.48 -1.24
CA ILE A 59 4.26 18.63 -0.74
C ILE A 59 4.04 18.28 0.73
N GLU A 60 3.56 19.22 1.56
CA GLU A 60 3.24 18.96 2.97
C GLU A 60 2.29 17.77 3.17
N GLY A 61 1.27 17.61 2.31
CA GLY A 61 0.38 16.45 2.36
C GLY A 61 0.95 15.21 1.64
N ALA A 62 1.62 15.41 0.51
CA ALA A 62 2.13 14.33 -0.32
C ALA A 62 3.29 13.55 0.33
N LEU A 63 4.21 14.24 1.01
CA LEU A 63 5.38 13.62 1.65
C LEU A 63 5.00 12.62 2.76
N PRO A 64 4.18 12.99 3.77
CA PRO A 64 3.72 12.03 4.78
C PRO A 64 2.80 10.95 4.19
N GLY A 65 1.98 11.27 3.17
CA GLY A 65 1.17 10.28 2.46
C GLY A 65 2.01 9.21 1.74
N ALA A 66 3.06 9.63 1.04
CA ALA A 66 4.00 8.74 0.38
C ALA A 66 4.80 7.91 1.40
N MET A 67 5.24 8.53 2.50
CA MET A 67 5.89 7.80 3.59
C MET A 67 4.97 6.74 4.19
N LEU A 68 3.69 7.06 4.44
CA LEU A 68 2.71 6.08 4.94
C LEU A 68 2.56 4.91 3.97
N ALA A 69 2.41 5.17 2.67
CA ALA A 69 2.27 4.13 1.65
C ALA A 69 3.51 3.20 1.62
N LEU A 70 4.72 3.77 1.67
CA LEU A 70 5.97 3.00 1.69
C LEU A 70 6.16 2.22 2.99
N LEU A 71 5.78 2.78 4.14
CA LEU A 71 5.83 2.09 5.42
C LEU A 71 4.90 0.89 5.44
N LEU A 72 3.69 1.04 4.89
CA LEU A 72 2.74 -0.06 4.75
C LEU A 72 3.29 -1.13 3.80
N ASP A 73 3.76 -0.77 2.61
CA ASP A 73 4.35 -1.74 1.67
C ASP A 73 5.53 -2.50 2.29
N GLN A 74 6.44 -1.81 2.97
CA GLN A 74 7.58 -2.45 3.64
C GLN A 74 7.14 -3.36 4.81
N SER A 75 6.11 -2.99 5.55
CA SER A 75 5.57 -3.85 6.61
C SER A 75 5.01 -5.16 6.05
N LEU A 76 4.37 -5.11 4.87
CA LEU A 76 3.87 -6.29 4.16
C LEU A 76 5.01 -7.10 3.53
N ALA A 77 6.05 -6.43 3.02
CA ALA A 77 7.26 -7.09 2.53
C ALA A 77 8.01 -7.82 3.67
N GLY A 78 8.03 -7.26 4.88
CA GLY A 78 8.53 -7.95 6.07
C GLY A 78 7.74 -9.22 6.38
N LEU A 79 6.41 -9.18 6.23
CA LEU A 79 5.54 -10.35 6.40
C LEU A 79 5.78 -11.43 5.33
N GLU A 80 6.21 -11.05 4.12
CA GLU A 80 6.57 -11.98 3.05
C GLU A 80 7.70 -12.93 3.46
N THR A 81 8.63 -12.48 4.31
CA THR A 81 9.74 -13.31 4.79
C THR A 81 9.30 -14.49 5.68
N LEU A 82 8.08 -14.47 6.22
CA LEU A 82 7.50 -15.60 6.94
C LEU A 82 7.01 -16.73 6.04
N PHE A 83 6.97 -16.53 4.72
CA PHE A 83 6.67 -17.55 3.73
C PHE A 83 7.98 -17.90 2.99
N PRO A 84 8.80 -18.81 3.53
CA PRO A 84 10.14 -19.05 3.00
C PRO A 84 10.07 -19.67 1.61
N ASP A 85 10.94 -19.21 0.71
CA ASP A 85 11.18 -19.81 -0.59
C ASP A 85 11.60 -21.29 -0.44
N ARG A 86 10.72 -22.20 -0.84
CA ARG A 86 11.08 -23.60 -1.13
C ARG A 86 11.57 -23.79 -2.57
N GLN A 87 12.09 -22.74 -3.21
CA GLN A 87 12.68 -22.83 -4.56
C GLN A 87 14.19 -23.18 -4.56
N ALA A 88 14.83 -23.31 -3.40
CA ALA A 88 16.25 -23.70 -3.30
C ALA A 88 16.45 -25.21 -3.05
N ALA A 89 15.75 -26.08 -3.79
CA ALA A 89 15.94 -27.52 -3.73
C ALA A 89 16.02 -28.20 -5.11
N ASP A 90 16.51 -27.46 -6.12
CA ASP A 90 16.96 -28.01 -7.41
C ASP A 90 18.48 -27.87 -7.55
#